data_AF-A0A369SLT0-F1
#
_entry.id   AF-A0A369SLT0-F1
#
_cell.length_a   1.000
_cell.length_b   1.000
_cell.length_c   1.000
_cell.angle_alpha   90.00
_cell.angle_beta   90.00
_cell.angle_gamma   90.00
#
_symmetry.space_group_name_H-M   'P 1'
#
loop_
_entity.id
_entity.type
_entity.pdbx_description
1 polymer ?
#
loop_
_entity_poly.entity_id
_entity_poly.type
_entity_poly.pdbx_seq_one_letter_code
_entity_poly.pdbx_strand_id
1 'polypeptide(L)'
;MTTRSDDFQVIEDKTLSSWEVFDADNCSIMHRCSSLDPSTMDEATRTKMQLLTSIKNETGLDSQDYKCSRCNSFIGLIFGGYNVCNFDGCYYCSSCHDNGKFHVIPARLIHNWDSTEYAVCHENMKFLAMIKSEPLFDISKLNPSLYNTVPEMGEAKRLRLQMNQIKKYLSCCDDNDAVVAIERKILSRLYLWEDASVYSLQDLIEVSNGKLIEQLRSVVQLAMQHIKSCKRCWQKGYICELCRSEEVIFPFQLDLAITCPLCNSVYHQQCKKGIACRKCSRKTARALQEFQI
;
A
#
# COMPACT_ATOMS: atom_id res chain seq x y z
N MET A 1 -55.91 40.07 1.90
CA MET A 1 -55.68 39.30 0.66
C MET A 1 -55.00 40.21 -0.33
N THR A 2 -53.68 40.23 -0.34
CA THR A 2 -52.85 40.87 -1.36
C THR A 2 -51.46 40.28 -1.23
N THR A 3 -51.11 39.48 -2.23
CA THR A 3 -49.82 38.82 -2.45
C THR A 3 -48.77 39.87 -2.78
N ARG A 4 -47.61 39.80 -2.12
CA ARG A 4 -46.44 40.63 -2.42
C ARG A 4 -45.33 39.70 -2.90
N SER A 5 -45.07 39.79 -4.20
CA SER A 5 -43.90 39.30 -4.90
C SER A 5 -42.67 40.10 -4.47
N ASP A 6 -41.57 39.41 -4.15
CA ASP A 6 -40.22 39.97 -4.26
C ASP A 6 -39.30 38.83 -4.71
N ASP A 7 -38.72 39.04 -5.89
CA ASP A 7 -37.73 38.20 -6.57
C ASP A 7 -36.48 38.00 -5.70
N PHE A 8 -36.00 36.75 -5.62
CA PHE A 8 -34.61 36.49 -5.27
C PHE A 8 -34.03 35.43 -6.21
N GLN A 9 -32.97 35.85 -6.89
CA GLN A 9 -32.29 35.12 -7.96
C GLN A 9 -31.75 33.77 -7.47
N VAL A 10 -32.03 32.73 -8.26
CA VAL A 10 -31.42 31.40 -8.13
C VAL A 10 -29.94 31.53 -8.54
N ILE A 11 -29.04 31.40 -7.58
CA ILE A 11 -27.63 31.13 -7.85
C ILE A 11 -27.53 29.63 -8.07
N GLU A 12 -27.30 29.22 -9.32
CA GLU A 12 -26.85 27.87 -9.66
C GLU A 12 -25.44 27.66 -9.09
N ASP A 13 -25.33 26.97 -7.95
CA ASP A 13 -24.04 26.43 -7.52
C ASP A 13 -23.87 25.01 -8.07
N LYS A 14 -23.13 24.95 -9.18
CA LYS A 14 -22.63 23.73 -9.81
C LYS A 14 -21.51 23.16 -8.94
N THR A 15 -21.79 22.26 -8.02
CA THR A 15 -20.79 21.30 -7.56
C THR A 15 -21.42 19.96 -7.17
N LEU A 16 -20.68 18.88 -7.49
CA LEU A 16 -20.89 17.47 -7.15
C LEU A 16 -21.77 16.64 -8.10
N SER A 17 -21.22 16.40 -9.30
CA SER A 17 -21.61 15.26 -10.12
C SER A 17 -21.11 13.93 -9.51
N SER A 18 -21.99 13.27 -8.76
CA SER A 18 -22.42 11.88 -8.99
C SER A 18 -21.37 10.76 -9.23
N TRP A 19 -20.25 10.70 -8.49
CA TRP A 19 -19.36 9.51 -8.50
C TRP A 19 -18.92 8.98 -7.12
N GLU A 20 -19.53 9.43 -6.02
CA GLU A 20 -19.17 8.94 -4.68
C GLU A 20 -20.42 8.45 -3.96
N VAL A 21 -20.83 7.22 -4.24
CA VAL A 21 -21.78 6.52 -3.36
C VAL A 21 -20.95 5.83 -2.28
N PHE A 22 -20.98 6.44 -1.10
CA PHE A 22 -20.51 5.87 0.16
C PHE A 22 -21.34 4.61 0.48
N ASP A 23 -20.69 3.44 0.48
CA ASP A 23 -21.31 2.19 0.93
C ASP A 23 -20.64 1.75 2.25
N ALA A 24 -21.45 1.63 3.30
CA ALA A 24 -21.01 1.65 4.69
C ALA A 24 -20.47 0.31 5.22
N ASP A 25 -20.49 -0.76 4.41
CA ASP A 25 -20.19 -2.12 4.90
C ASP A 25 -19.05 -2.85 4.18
N ASN A 26 -18.37 -2.22 3.21
CA ASN A 26 -17.18 -2.83 2.59
C ASN A 26 -16.22 -1.77 2.00
N CYS A 27 -15.32 -1.24 2.83
CA CYS A 27 -14.30 -0.28 2.39
C CYS A 27 -13.14 -1.02 1.68
N SER A 28 -13.30 -1.26 0.39
CA SER A 28 -12.19 -1.53 -0.53
C SER A 28 -12.59 -1.12 -1.95
N ILE A 29 -12.60 0.19 -2.21
CA ILE A 29 -12.56 0.68 -3.59
C ILE A 29 -11.07 0.71 -3.99
N MET A 30 -10.56 -0.45 -4.41
CA MET A 30 -9.38 -0.45 -5.26
C MET A 30 -9.82 0.05 -6.63
N HIS A 31 -9.61 1.34 -6.91
CA HIS A 31 -9.52 1.80 -8.29
C HIS A 31 -8.26 1.20 -8.90
N ARG A 32 -8.36 -0.05 -9.36
CA ARG A 32 -7.35 -0.66 -10.21
C ARG A 32 -7.42 0.05 -11.56
N CYS A 33 -6.28 0.47 -12.10
CA CYS A 33 -6.25 1.00 -13.46
C CYS A 33 -6.93 0.00 -14.41
N SER A 34 -7.91 0.44 -15.20
CA SER A 34 -8.67 -0.43 -16.12
C SER A 34 -7.77 -1.10 -17.17
N SER A 35 -6.57 -0.58 -17.41
CA SER A 35 -5.53 -1.16 -18.27
C SER A 35 -4.75 -2.33 -17.65
N LEU A 36 -4.93 -2.60 -16.35
CA LEU A 36 -4.28 -3.71 -15.63
C LEU A 36 -5.28 -4.81 -15.22
N ASP A 37 -6.46 -4.84 -15.85
CA ASP A 37 -7.38 -5.97 -15.72
C ASP A 37 -6.81 -7.18 -16.48
N PRO A 38 -6.50 -8.30 -15.81
CA PRO A 38 -5.95 -9.50 -16.46
C PRO A 38 -6.78 -10.02 -17.64
N SER A 39 -8.09 -9.73 -17.67
CA SER A 39 -9.00 -10.14 -18.74
C SER A 39 -8.87 -9.33 -20.03
N THR A 40 -8.34 -8.11 -19.96
CA THR A 40 -8.21 -7.19 -21.11
C THR A 40 -6.77 -7.00 -21.59
N MET A 41 -5.78 -7.47 -20.81
CA MET A 41 -4.36 -7.33 -21.14
C MET A 41 -3.93 -8.19 -22.33
N ASP A 42 -3.25 -7.56 -23.29
CA ASP A 42 -2.57 -8.25 -24.38
C ASP A 42 -1.38 -9.09 -23.89
N GLU A 43 -0.94 -10.03 -24.71
CA GLU A 43 0.11 -11.00 -24.35
C GLU A 43 1.46 -10.34 -24.04
N ALA A 44 1.80 -9.24 -24.72
CA ALA A 44 3.05 -8.53 -24.47
C ALA A 44 3.03 -7.86 -23.09
N THR A 45 1.89 -7.27 -22.71
CA THR A 45 1.72 -6.67 -21.38
C THR A 45 1.73 -7.74 -20.29
N ARG A 46 1.10 -8.92 -20.51
CA ARG A 46 1.16 -10.05 -19.56
C ARG A 46 2.59 -10.54 -19.32
N THR A 47 3.37 -10.68 -20.39
CA THR A 47 4.78 -11.08 -20.29
C THR A 47 5.55 -10.07 -19.44
N LYS A 48 5.37 -8.77 -19.68
CA LYS A 48 6.02 -7.72 -18.88
C LYS A 48 5.61 -7.72 -17.41
N MET A 49 4.35 -8.04 -17.09
CA MET A 49 3.91 -8.17 -15.70
C MET A 49 4.66 -9.27 -14.95
N GLN A 50 5.00 -10.39 -15.61
CA GLN A 50 5.78 -11.46 -14.99
C GLN A 50 7.21 -11.01 -14.66
N LEU A 51 7.78 -10.12 -15.47
CA LEU A 51 9.13 -9.59 -15.28
C LEU A 51 9.25 -8.66 -14.06
N LEU A 52 8.14 -8.11 -13.57
CA LEU A 52 8.15 -7.22 -12.40
C LEU A 52 8.72 -7.88 -11.14
N THR A 53 8.70 -9.20 -11.05
CA THR A 53 9.15 -9.97 -9.87
C THR A 53 10.28 -10.95 -10.17
N SER A 54 10.80 -10.96 -11.40
CA SER A 54 11.85 -11.87 -11.85
C SER A 54 13.03 -11.07 -12.41
N ILE A 55 14.22 -11.27 -11.84
CA ILE A 55 15.44 -10.65 -12.37
C ILE A 55 15.83 -11.40 -13.65
N LYS A 56 15.84 -10.68 -14.78
CA LYS A 56 16.32 -11.22 -16.04
C LYS A 56 17.81 -10.96 -16.22
N ASN A 57 18.47 -11.97 -16.76
CA ASN A 57 19.87 -11.93 -17.18
C ASN A 57 19.92 -11.92 -18.71
N GLU A 58 21.02 -11.41 -19.23
CA GLU A 58 21.32 -11.45 -20.66
C GLU A 58 21.40 -12.89 -21.17
N THR A 59 20.74 -13.17 -22.30
CA THR A 59 20.70 -14.50 -22.92
C THR A 59 21.59 -14.62 -24.16
N GLY A 60 22.24 -13.55 -24.60
CA GLY A 60 23.04 -13.49 -25.83
C GLY A 60 22.25 -13.07 -27.08
N LEU A 61 22.92 -12.46 -28.07
CA LEU A 61 22.29 -12.02 -29.33
C LEU A 61 21.76 -13.17 -30.19
N ASP A 62 22.41 -14.32 -30.12
CA ASP A 62 22.06 -15.55 -30.82
C ASP A 62 20.67 -16.05 -30.40
N SER A 63 20.30 -15.85 -29.14
CA SER A 63 18.96 -16.22 -28.64
C SER A 63 17.80 -15.42 -29.26
N GLN A 64 18.09 -14.31 -29.95
CA GLN A 64 17.11 -13.47 -30.64
C GLN A 64 17.42 -13.31 -32.14
N ASP A 65 18.08 -14.31 -32.74
CA ASP A 65 18.43 -14.35 -34.16
C ASP A 65 19.16 -13.09 -34.66
N TYR A 66 19.94 -12.43 -33.80
CA TYR A 66 20.60 -11.17 -34.11
C TYR A 66 19.63 -10.07 -34.58
N LYS A 67 18.38 -10.06 -34.09
CA LYS A 67 17.34 -9.07 -34.44
C LYS A 67 16.91 -8.28 -33.23
N CYS A 68 16.71 -6.98 -33.37
CA CYS A 68 16.14 -6.12 -32.32
C CYS A 68 14.80 -6.68 -31.83
N SER A 69 14.66 -6.87 -30.51
CA SER A 69 13.48 -7.49 -29.88
C SER A 69 12.16 -6.73 -30.11
N ARG A 70 12.20 -5.50 -30.63
CA ARG A 70 10.99 -4.70 -30.92
C ARG A 70 10.73 -4.46 -32.40
N CYS A 71 11.74 -4.07 -33.18
CA CYS A 71 11.54 -3.72 -34.59
C CYS A 71 12.04 -4.79 -35.58
N ASN A 72 12.60 -5.90 -35.10
CA ASN A 72 13.15 -7.01 -35.89
C ASN A 72 14.29 -6.65 -36.86
N SER A 73 14.81 -5.41 -36.82
CA SER A 73 15.99 -5.02 -37.58
C SER A 73 17.20 -5.83 -37.11
N PHE A 74 18.05 -6.27 -38.04
CA PHE A 74 19.29 -6.96 -37.70
C PHE A 74 20.23 -6.05 -36.88
N ILE A 75 20.87 -6.61 -35.86
CA ILE A 75 21.79 -5.94 -34.95
C ILE A 75 23.00 -6.85 -34.66
N GLY A 76 24.11 -6.26 -34.21
CA GLY A 76 25.34 -7.00 -33.91
C GLY A 76 26.49 -6.60 -34.83
N LEU A 77 27.56 -7.39 -34.80
CA LEU A 77 28.88 -7.03 -35.34
C LEU A 77 28.84 -6.46 -36.77
N ILE A 78 28.01 -7.04 -37.65
CA ILE A 78 27.91 -6.65 -39.06
C ILE A 78 26.71 -5.76 -39.39
N PHE A 79 25.73 -5.64 -38.50
CA PHE A 79 24.45 -4.99 -38.77
C PHE A 79 24.23 -3.67 -38.02
N GLY A 80 25.05 -3.38 -37.02
CA GLY A 80 25.03 -2.13 -36.25
C GLY A 80 25.04 -2.34 -34.74
N GLY A 81 25.31 -1.25 -34.02
CA GLY A 81 25.34 -1.25 -32.56
C GLY A 81 24.00 -1.64 -31.94
N TYR A 82 24.07 -2.15 -30.71
CA TYR A 82 22.92 -2.56 -29.93
C TYR A 82 23.09 -2.20 -28.46
N ASN A 83 21.98 -2.16 -27.73
CA ASN A 83 21.94 -1.95 -26.28
C ASN A 83 21.06 -3.01 -25.62
N VAL A 84 21.37 -3.36 -24.37
CA VAL A 84 20.62 -4.31 -23.56
C VAL A 84 19.64 -3.55 -22.68
N CYS A 85 18.37 -3.97 -22.65
CA CYS A 85 17.41 -3.42 -21.70
C CYS A 85 17.54 -4.14 -20.35
N ASN A 86 17.75 -3.37 -19.28
CA ASN A 86 17.90 -3.93 -17.93
C ASN A 86 16.61 -4.49 -17.29
N PHE A 87 15.46 -4.33 -17.95
CA PHE A 87 14.17 -4.83 -17.46
C PHE A 87 13.89 -6.26 -17.94
N ASP A 88 14.02 -6.52 -19.25
CA ASP A 88 13.72 -7.83 -19.84
C ASP A 88 14.96 -8.63 -20.25
N GLY A 89 16.15 -8.01 -20.28
CA GLY A 89 17.40 -8.65 -20.69
C GLY A 89 17.56 -8.82 -22.19
N CYS A 90 16.65 -8.27 -23.01
CA CYS A 90 16.70 -8.37 -24.46
C CYS A 90 17.60 -7.29 -25.10
N TYR A 91 18.06 -7.55 -26.33
CA TYR A 91 18.89 -6.63 -27.11
C TYR A 91 18.06 -5.81 -28.11
N TYR A 92 18.40 -4.53 -28.24
CA TYR A 92 17.67 -3.54 -29.03
C TYR A 92 18.61 -2.72 -29.91
N CYS A 93 18.15 -2.32 -31.10
CA CYS A 93 18.87 -1.34 -31.92
C CYS A 93 18.87 0.06 -31.26
N SER A 94 19.81 0.91 -31.67
CA SER A 94 19.98 2.27 -31.11
C SER A 94 18.73 3.15 -31.21
N SER A 95 17.83 2.90 -32.17
CA SER A 95 16.56 3.64 -32.29
C SER A 95 15.49 3.20 -31.30
N CYS A 96 15.53 1.94 -30.84
CA CYS A 96 14.59 1.40 -29.85
C CYS A 96 15.10 1.51 -28.42
N HIS A 97 16.42 1.59 -28.27
CA HIS A 97 17.11 1.77 -27.01
C HIS A 97 18.33 2.66 -27.25
N ASP A 98 18.20 3.94 -26.94
CA ASP A 98 19.26 4.96 -27.08
C ASP A 98 20.22 5.02 -25.87
N ASN A 99 19.98 4.19 -24.86
CA ASN A 99 20.71 4.21 -23.58
C ASN A 99 20.59 5.54 -22.82
N GLY A 100 19.55 6.33 -23.12
CA GLY A 100 19.30 7.63 -22.49
C GLY A 100 18.15 7.63 -21.47
N LYS A 101 17.37 6.55 -21.38
CA LYS A 101 16.22 6.45 -20.46
C LYS A 101 16.54 5.48 -19.34
N PHE A 102 16.43 5.96 -18.11
CA PHE A 102 16.77 5.22 -16.91
C PHE A 102 15.54 5.04 -16.03
N HIS A 103 15.42 3.86 -15.41
CA HIS A 103 14.34 3.55 -14.49
C HIS A 103 14.79 2.52 -13.46
N VAL A 104 14.24 2.60 -12.24
CA VAL A 104 14.42 1.56 -11.22
C VAL A 104 13.76 0.25 -11.68
N ILE A 105 14.48 -0.87 -11.55
CA ILE A 105 13.98 -2.18 -11.97
C ILE A 105 13.26 -2.86 -10.79
N PRO A 106 11.94 -3.12 -10.87
CA PRO A 106 11.15 -3.61 -9.73
C PRO A 106 11.69 -4.88 -9.08
N ALA A 107 12.05 -5.88 -9.90
CA ALA A 107 12.59 -7.14 -9.39
C ALA A 107 13.91 -6.94 -8.62
N ARG A 108 14.79 -6.03 -9.07
CA ARG A 108 16.05 -5.72 -8.36
C ARG A 108 15.79 -5.00 -7.05
N LEU A 109 14.85 -4.05 -7.03
CA LEU A 109 14.46 -3.36 -5.80
C LEU A 109 13.85 -4.32 -4.77
N ILE A 110 13.00 -5.24 -5.19
CA ILE A 110 12.32 -6.17 -4.27
C ILE A 110 13.28 -7.23 -3.72
N HIS A 111 14.15 -7.80 -4.56
CA HIS A 111 15.02 -8.91 -4.15
C HIS A 111 16.34 -8.45 -3.55
N ASN A 112 16.90 -7.36 -4.06
CA ASN A 112 18.24 -6.89 -3.69
C ASN A 112 18.25 -5.53 -2.98
N TRP A 113 17.07 -4.92 -2.76
CA TRP A 113 16.96 -3.56 -2.24
C TRP A 113 17.76 -2.52 -3.04
N ASP A 114 17.86 -2.73 -4.35
CA ASP A 114 18.61 -1.88 -5.27
C ASP A 114 17.67 -0.85 -5.94
N SER A 115 17.78 0.41 -5.51
CA SER A 115 17.04 1.54 -6.09
C SER A 115 17.79 2.29 -7.17
N THR A 116 18.89 1.74 -7.69
CA THR A 116 19.64 2.34 -8.80
C THR A 116 18.77 2.36 -10.06
N GLU A 117 18.85 3.43 -10.82
CA GLU A 117 18.19 3.52 -12.12
C GLU A 117 19.08 2.90 -13.20
N TYR A 118 18.49 2.04 -14.03
CA TYR A 118 19.18 1.34 -15.09
C TYR A 118 18.60 1.70 -16.44
N ALA A 119 19.43 1.64 -17.48
CA ALA A 119 18.99 1.93 -18.83
C ALA A 119 17.95 0.92 -19.32
N VAL A 120 16.86 1.41 -19.88
CA VAL A 120 15.74 0.61 -20.37
C VAL A 120 15.33 1.03 -21.78
N CYS A 121 14.81 0.08 -22.56
CA CYS A 121 14.30 0.38 -23.90
C CYS A 121 13.09 1.30 -23.81
N HIS A 122 12.80 2.01 -24.91
CA HIS A 122 11.74 3.02 -24.92
C HIS A 122 10.36 2.46 -24.60
N GLU A 123 10.09 1.22 -25.00
CA GLU A 123 8.81 0.57 -24.77
C GLU A 123 8.64 0.14 -23.31
N ASN A 124 9.66 -0.46 -22.72
CA ASN A 124 9.65 -0.85 -21.31
C ASN A 124 9.63 0.36 -20.38
N MET A 125 10.27 1.47 -20.76
CA MET A 125 10.14 2.73 -20.04
C MET A 125 8.68 3.19 -19.92
N LYS A 126 7.91 3.14 -21.03
CA LYS A 126 6.49 3.51 -21.02
C LYS A 126 5.68 2.59 -20.10
N PHE A 127 5.94 1.29 -20.16
CA PHE A 127 5.27 0.31 -19.32
C PHE A 127 5.59 0.52 -17.82
N LEU A 128 6.86 0.68 -17.47
CA LEU A 128 7.30 0.91 -16.09
C LEU A 128 6.74 2.22 -15.53
N ALA A 129 6.69 3.27 -16.33
CA ALA A 129 6.07 4.55 -15.95
C ALA A 129 4.57 4.40 -15.70
N MET A 130 3.86 3.60 -16.51
CA MET A 130 2.43 3.34 -16.36
C MET A 130 2.10 2.63 -15.04
N ILE A 131 2.88 1.60 -14.66
CA ILE A 131 2.60 0.79 -13.46
C ILE A 131 3.20 1.38 -12.18
N LYS A 132 3.96 2.49 -12.28
CA LYS A 132 4.80 3.01 -11.19
C LYS A 132 4.02 3.26 -9.90
N SER A 133 2.82 3.81 -10.01
CA SER A 133 1.97 4.19 -8.87
C SER A 133 0.97 3.11 -8.47
N GLU A 134 0.93 1.99 -9.18
CA GLU A 134 -0.07 0.95 -9.00
C GLU A 134 0.35 0.01 -7.86
N PRO A 135 -0.54 -0.31 -6.89
CA PRO A 135 -0.23 -1.14 -5.72
C PRO A 135 -0.16 -2.63 -6.10
N LEU A 136 0.94 -3.05 -6.73
CA LEU A 136 1.08 -4.38 -7.32
C LEU A 136 1.90 -5.37 -6.49
N PHE A 137 2.67 -4.91 -5.50
CA PHE A 137 3.69 -5.72 -4.84
C PHE A 137 3.32 -6.08 -3.41
N ASP A 138 2.89 -7.32 -3.19
CA ASP A 138 2.73 -7.88 -1.84
C ASP A 138 4.07 -8.41 -1.33
N ILE A 139 4.78 -7.58 -0.55
CA ILE A 139 6.12 -7.90 -0.05
C ILE A 139 6.08 -9.07 0.94
N SER A 140 4.97 -9.27 1.65
CA SER A 140 4.83 -10.43 2.55
C SER A 140 4.70 -11.76 1.82
N LYS A 141 4.48 -11.74 0.50
CA LYS A 141 4.54 -12.93 -0.37
C LYS A 141 5.82 -12.98 -1.19
N LEU A 142 6.27 -11.85 -1.72
CA LEU A 142 7.40 -11.77 -2.65
C LEU A 142 8.76 -11.91 -1.95
N ASN A 143 8.97 -11.19 -0.85
CA ASN A 143 10.23 -11.22 -0.10
C ASN A 143 9.97 -10.84 1.37
N PRO A 144 9.45 -11.77 2.21
CA PRO A 144 9.09 -11.48 3.59
C PRO A 144 10.29 -11.06 4.46
N SER A 145 11.48 -11.59 4.14
CA SER A 145 12.73 -11.26 4.84
C SER A 145 13.09 -9.78 4.75
N LEU A 146 12.64 -9.09 3.70
CA LEU A 146 12.94 -7.68 3.48
C LEU A 146 12.56 -6.80 4.67
N TYR A 147 11.46 -7.11 5.36
CA TYR A 147 11.02 -6.38 6.55
C TYR A 147 11.96 -6.49 7.75
N ASN A 148 12.75 -7.56 7.82
CA ASN A 148 13.69 -7.79 8.91
C ASN A 148 15.11 -7.37 8.53
N THR A 149 15.46 -7.46 7.25
CA THR A 149 16.80 -7.14 6.74
C THR A 149 16.97 -5.64 6.45
N VAL A 150 15.90 -4.96 6.03
CA VAL A 150 15.93 -3.52 5.71
C VAL A 150 15.16 -2.74 6.78
N PRO A 151 15.84 -1.92 7.60
CA PRO A 151 15.21 -1.15 8.68
C PRO A 151 14.05 -0.26 8.22
N GLU A 152 14.22 0.40 7.07
CA GLU A 152 13.23 1.29 6.46
C GLU A 152 11.92 0.55 6.14
N MET A 153 12.03 -0.68 5.60
CA MET A 153 10.86 -1.51 5.32
C MET A 153 10.20 -2.00 6.60
N GLY A 154 10.98 -2.40 7.60
CA GLY A 154 10.47 -2.77 8.92
C GLY A 154 9.66 -1.64 9.55
N GLU A 155 10.19 -0.42 9.52
CA GLU A 155 9.51 0.76 10.06
C GLU A 155 8.27 1.13 9.24
N ALA A 156 8.35 1.11 7.90
CA ALA A 156 7.20 1.37 7.04
C ALA A 156 6.04 0.38 7.32
N LYS A 157 6.35 -0.91 7.48
CA LYS A 157 5.36 -1.93 7.85
C LYS A 157 4.76 -1.65 9.22
N ARG A 158 5.60 -1.33 10.21
CA ARG A 158 5.17 -1.01 11.57
C ARG A 158 4.19 0.17 11.58
N LEU A 159 4.54 1.27 10.91
CA LEU A 159 3.68 2.46 10.79
C LEU A 159 2.34 2.13 10.10
N ARG A 160 2.36 1.36 9.00
CA ARG A 160 1.12 0.95 8.32
C ARG A 160 0.25 0.03 9.18
N LEU A 161 0.84 -0.87 9.96
CA LEU A 161 0.09 -1.67 10.95
C LEU A 161 -0.57 -0.77 12.02
N GLN A 162 0.10 0.29 12.46
CA GLN A 162 -0.51 1.28 13.36
C GLN A 162 -1.69 1.98 12.68
N MET A 163 -1.49 2.44 11.44
CA MET A 163 -2.54 3.10 10.63
C MET A 163 -3.77 2.22 10.48
N ASN A 164 -3.61 0.93 10.17
CA ASN A 164 -4.73 -0.01 10.04
C ASN A 164 -5.57 -0.12 11.33
N GLN A 165 -4.94 -0.03 12.51
CA GLN A 165 -5.67 -0.01 13.78
C GLN A 165 -6.32 1.35 14.04
N ILE A 166 -5.62 2.45 13.72
CA ILE A 166 -6.10 3.83 13.85
C ILE A 166 -7.35 4.07 12.98
N LYS A 167 -7.39 3.54 11.74
CA LYS A 167 -8.51 3.67 10.81
C LYS A 167 -9.86 3.35 11.46
N LYS A 168 -9.90 2.32 12.32
CA LYS A 168 -11.11 1.86 13.04
C LYS A 168 -11.64 2.88 14.06
N TYR A 169 -10.76 3.73 14.58
CA TYR A 169 -11.14 4.81 15.49
C TYR A 169 -11.69 6.00 14.71
N LEU A 170 -10.96 6.39 13.64
CA LEU A 170 -11.34 7.52 12.79
C LEU A 170 -12.68 7.27 12.08
N SER A 171 -12.91 6.07 11.56
CA SER A 171 -14.14 5.69 10.85
C SER A 171 -15.42 5.78 11.69
N CYS A 172 -15.29 5.88 13.01
CA CYS A 172 -16.42 5.96 13.94
C CYS A 172 -16.32 7.19 14.86
N CYS A 173 -15.49 8.16 14.49
CA CYS A 173 -15.39 9.48 15.08
C CYS A 173 -16.48 10.39 14.49
N ASP A 174 -16.89 11.41 15.25
CA ASP A 174 -17.86 12.44 14.83
C ASP A 174 -17.21 13.78 14.44
N ASP A 175 -15.91 13.95 14.71
CA ASP A 175 -15.12 15.09 14.28
C ASP A 175 -14.63 14.90 12.83
N ASN A 176 -15.55 15.10 11.89
CA ASN A 176 -15.30 14.90 10.46
C ASN A 176 -14.17 15.80 9.93
N ASP A 177 -14.06 17.04 10.42
CA ASP A 177 -13.04 17.99 9.95
C ASP A 177 -11.63 17.49 10.30
N ALA A 178 -11.42 17.01 11.53
CA ALA A 178 -10.14 16.44 11.93
C ALA A 178 -9.83 15.13 11.17
N VAL A 179 -10.82 14.26 10.99
CA VAL A 179 -10.65 12.99 10.24
C VAL A 179 -10.25 13.27 8.79
N VAL A 180 -11.00 14.14 8.10
CA VAL A 180 -10.70 14.52 6.71
C VAL A 180 -9.32 15.18 6.60
N ALA A 181 -8.94 16.02 7.56
CA ALA A 181 -7.60 16.63 7.57
C ALA A 181 -6.46 15.59 7.68
N ILE A 182 -6.66 14.52 8.46
CA ILE A 182 -5.72 13.41 8.57
C ILE A 182 -5.68 12.59 7.28
N GLU A 183 -6.85 12.21 6.75
CA GLU A 183 -6.96 11.37 5.55
C GLU A 183 -6.44 12.07 4.29
N ARG A 184 -6.64 13.39 4.17
CA ARG A 184 -6.13 14.21 3.06
C ARG A 184 -4.62 14.08 2.85
N LYS A 185 -3.85 13.76 3.89
CA LYS A 185 -2.39 13.56 3.76
C LYS A 185 -2.01 12.31 2.96
N ILE A 186 -2.91 11.34 2.80
CA ILE A 186 -2.67 10.07 2.08
C ILE A 186 -3.83 9.75 1.10
N LEU A 187 -4.74 10.69 0.82
CA LEU A 187 -5.96 10.45 0.03
C LEU A 187 -5.68 9.84 -1.36
N SER A 188 -4.56 10.17 -2.00
CA SER A 188 -4.17 9.61 -3.30
C SER A 188 -3.72 8.15 -3.25
N ARG A 189 -3.55 7.56 -2.07
CA ARG A 189 -3.01 6.20 -1.85
C ARG A 189 -3.75 5.48 -0.72
N LEU A 190 -5.08 5.38 -0.83
CA LEU A 190 -5.94 4.79 0.21
C LEU A 190 -5.55 3.35 0.61
N TYR A 191 -5.00 2.55 -0.31
CA TYR A 191 -4.50 1.20 -0.02
C TYR A 191 -3.42 1.18 1.08
N LEU A 192 -2.75 2.31 1.35
CA LEU A 192 -1.80 2.44 2.45
C LEU A 192 -2.45 2.23 3.83
N TRP A 193 -3.76 2.48 3.96
CA TRP A 193 -4.57 2.28 5.16
C TRP A 193 -5.20 0.89 5.29
N GLU A 194 -5.11 0.06 4.25
CA GLU A 194 -5.83 -1.21 4.17
C GLU A 194 -4.91 -2.40 4.43
N ASP A 195 -3.93 -2.59 3.55
CA ASP A 195 -3.02 -3.75 3.63
C ASP A 195 -1.59 -3.29 3.83
N ALA A 196 -1.01 -3.55 5.01
CA ALA A 196 0.36 -3.18 5.33
C ALA A 196 1.43 -3.91 4.48
N SER A 197 1.07 -4.94 3.70
CA SER A 197 2.02 -5.68 2.87
C SER A 197 2.07 -5.27 1.40
N VAL A 198 1.08 -4.53 0.90
CA VAL A 198 0.96 -4.17 -0.52
C VAL A 198 1.56 -2.79 -0.80
N TYR A 199 2.45 -2.70 -1.79
CA TYR A 199 3.17 -1.48 -2.18
C TYR A 199 3.11 -1.27 -3.69
N SER A 200 3.15 -0.01 -4.12
CA SER A 200 3.52 0.36 -5.48
C SER A 200 5.03 0.46 -5.63
N LEU A 201 5.52 0.54 -6.88
CA LEU A 201 6.95 0.77 -7.14
C LEU A 201 7.39 2.13 -6.61
N GLN A 202 6.55 3.16 -6.78
CA GLN A 202 6.77 4.49 -6.25
C GLN A 202 6.92 4.46 -4.72
N ASP A 203 6.09 3.69 -4.01
CA ASP A 203 6.21 3.56 -2.56
C ASP A 203 7.54 2.95 -2.15
N LEU A 204 7.97 1.86 -2.79
CA LEU A 204 9.23 1.19 -2.44
C LEU A 204 10.44 2.12 -2.64
N ILE A 205 10.43 2.92 -3.72
CA ILE A 205 11.45 3.96 -3.96
C ILE A 205 11.38 5.05 -2.88
N GLU A 206 10.18 5.47 -2.47
CA GLU A 206 10.01 6.47 -1.41
C GLU A 206 10.30 5.92 0.00
N VAL A 207 10.24 4.61 0.20
CA VAL A 207 10.75 3.97 1.41
C VAL A 207 12.28 3.97 1.39
N SER A 208 12.90 3.64 0.26
CA SER A 208 14.37 3.58 0.16
C SER A 208 15.05 4.94 0.37
N ASN A 209 14.36 6.05 0.07
CA ASN A 209 14.84 7.40 0.35
C ASN A 209 14.20 8.07 1.60
N GLY A 210 13.41 7.33 2.38
CA GLY A 210 12.81 7.78 3.64
C GLY A 210 11.57 8.68 3.53
N LYS A 211 11.26 9.22 2.34
CA LYS A 211 10.14 10.14 2.12
C LYS A 211 8.78 9.55 2.56
N LEU A 212 8.51 8.29 2.22
CA LEU A 212 7.25 7.65 2.60
C LEU A 212 7.18 7.44 4.11
N ILE A 213 8.29 7.08 4.76
CA ILE A 213 8.34 6.86 6.20
C ILE A 213 8.02 8.15 6.95
N GLU A 214 8.57 9.28 6.53
CA GLU A 214 8.29 10.58 7.14
C GLU A 214 6.81 10.96 6.99
N GLN A 215 6.23 10.75 5.81
CA GLN A 215 4.81 11.00 5.56
C GLN A 215 3.93 10.10 6.44
N LEU A 216 4.20 8.80 6.50
CA LEU A 216 3.47 7.85 7.36
C LEU A 216 3.60 8.22 8.83
N ARG A 217 4.80 8.58 9.31
CA ARG A 217 5.04 9.00 10.69
C ARG A 217 4.22 10.25 11.03
N SER A 218 4.19 11.25 10.15
CA SER A 218 3.39 12.46 10.34
C SER A 218 1.90 12.13 10.49
N VAL A 219 1.36 11.26 9.63
CA VAL A 219 -0.05 10.87 9.66
C VAL A 219 -0.39 10.08 10.93
N VAL A 220 0.44 9.09 11.27
CA VAL A 220 0.27 8.29 12.50
C VAL A 220 0.29 9.18 13.73
N GLN A 221 1.24 10.11 13.84
CA GLN A 221 1.35 11.00 14.99
C GLN A 221 0.12 11.91 15.14
N LEU A 222 -0.33 12.53 14.04
CA LEU A 222 -1.53 13.38 14.05
C LEU A 222 -2.77 12.59 14.45
N ALA A 223 -2.94 11.39 13.90
CA ALA A 223 -4.09 10.55 14.22
C ALA A 223 -4.05 10.03 15.67
N MET A 224 -2.88 9.65 16.18
CA MET A 224 -2.71 9.29 17.59
C MET A 224 -3.00 10.45 18.53
N GLN A 225 -2.58 11.68 18.16
CA GLN A 225 -2.88 12.88 18.93
C GLN A 225 -4.40 13.14 18.97
N HIS A 226 -5.07 13.06 17.82
CA HIS A 226 -6.52 13.16 17.74
C HIS A 226 -7.22 12.11 18.62
N ILE A 227 -6.84 10.83 18.53
CA ILE A 227 -7.47 9.77 19.33
C ILE A 227 -7.34 10.02 20.83
N LYS A 228 -6.21 10.58 21.27
CA LYS A 228 -5.96 10.90 22.68
C LYS A 228 -6.71 12.13 23.17
N SER A 229 -6.97 13.12 22.31
CA SER A 229 -7.70 14.34 22.68
C SER A 229 -9.21 14.25 22.45
N CYS A 230 -9.66 13.41 21.52
CA CYS A 230 -11.07 13.21 21.18
C CYS A 230 -11.74 12.27 22.19
N LYS A 231 -12.74 12.78 22.93
CA LYS A 231 -13.49 12.02 23.94
C LYS A 231 -14.08 10.71 23.40
N ARG A 232 -14.67 10.74 22.19
CA ARG A 232 -15.30 9.60 21.55
C ARG A 232 -14.30 8.51 21.14
N CYS A 233 -13.15 8.92 20.62
CA CYS A 233 -12.07 7.98 20.29
C CYS A 233 -11.43 7.40 21.55
N TRP A 234 -11.18 8.24 22.56
CA TRP A 234 -10.55 7.85 23.82
C TRP A 234 -11.37 6.80 24.58
N GLN A 235 -12.71 6.95 24.63
CA GLN A 235 -13.61 5.99 25.28
C GLN A 235 -13.60 4.58 24.65
N LYS A 236 -13.08 4.44 23.42
CA LYS A 236 -12.90 3.15 22.74
C LYS A 236 -11.52 2.52 23.01
N GLY A 237 -10.73 3.15 23.86
CA GLY A 237 -9.51 2.55 24.40
C GLY A 237 -9.83 1.38 25.34
N TYR A 238 -8.79 0.66 25.75
CA TYR A 238 -8.90 -0.54 26.55
C TYR A 238 -8.24 -0.33 27.90
N ILE A 239 -8.83 -0.94 28.93
CA ILE A 239 -8.18 -1.15 30.22
C ILE A 239 -7.68 -2.59 30.26
N CYS A 240 -6.41 -2.78 30.63
CA CYS A 240 -5.84 -4.12 30.69
C CYS A 240 -6.46 -4.92 31.86
N GLU A 241 -7.27 -5.95 31.58
CA GLU A 241 -7.94 -6.75 32.63
C GLU A 241 -6.98 -7.51 33.56
N LEU A 242 -5.71 -7.64 33.18
CA LEU A 242 -4.70 -8.41 33.92
C LEU A 242 -4.05 -7.59 35.05
N CYS A 243 -3.62 -6.35 34.77
CA CYS A 243 -3.07 -5.46 35.78
C CYS A 243 -4.11 -4.48 36.37
N ARG A 244 -5.21 -4.24 35.64
CA ARG A 244 -6.27 -3.28 36.01
C ARG A 244 -5.74 -1.86 36.31
N SER A 245 -4.63 -1.48 35.68
CA SER A 245 -4.18 -0.08 35.66
C SER A 245 -5.28 0.79 35.03
N GLU A 246 -5.48 1.99 35.57
CA GLU A 246 -6.39 2.99 34.99
C GLU A 246 -5.84 3.61 33.68
N GLU A 247 -4.60 3.29 33.32
CA GLU A 247 -4.00 3.68 32.05
C GLU A 247 -4.73 3.04 30.86
N VAL A 248 -5.27 3.89 29.98
CA VAL A 248 -5.93 3.48 28.75
C VAL A 248 -4.89 3.11 27.69
N ILE A 249 -4.99 1.90 27.19
CA ILE A 249 -4.14 1.38 26.10
C ILE A 249 -4.92 1.21 24.80
N PHE A 250 -4.20 1.30 23.70
CA PHE A 250 -4.76 1.20 22.36
C PHE A 250 -4.04 0.13 21.51
N PRO A 251 -4.74 -0.57 20.60
CA PRO A 251 -4.15 -1.58 19.73
C PRO A 251 -3.02 -1.06 18.82
N PHE A 252 -2.99 0.24 18.52
CA PHE A 252 -1.94 0.84 17.69
C PHE A 252 -0.64 1.13 18.45
N GLN A 253 -0.60 0.95 19.77
CA GLN A 253 0.62 1.07 20.59
C GLN A 253 1.38 -0.26 20.59
N LEU A 254 1.96 -0.62 19.45
CA LEU A 254 2.50 -1.97 19.19
C LEU A 254 3.61 -2.41 20.17
N ASP A 255 4.32 -1.46 20.78
CA ASP A 255 5.40 -1.73 21.74
C ASP A 255 4.91 -1.91 23.20
N LEU A 256 3.69 -1.47 23.48
CA LEU A 256 3.09 -1.49 24.83
C LEU A 256 1.96 -2.51 24.93
N ALA A 257 1.19 -2.66 23.86
CA ALA A 257 -0.09 -3.35 23.84
C ALA A 257 -0.08 -4.52 22.84
N ILE A 258 -0.78 -5.59 23.22
CA ILE A 258 -1.00 -6.77 22.39
C ILE A 258 -2.49 -7.08 22.30
N THR A 259 -2.95 -7.35 21.09
CA THR A 259 -4.35 -7.70 20.81
C THR A 259 -4.52 -9.21 20.76
N CYS A 260 -5.54 -9.73 21.44
CA CYS A 260 -5.90 -11.14 21.35
C CYS A 260 -6.47 -11.45 19.96
N PRO A 261 -5.90 -12.40 19.19
CA PRO A 261 -6.35 -12.69 17.83
C PRO A 261 -7.75 -13.30 17.76
N LEU A 262 -8.26 -13.86 18.87
CA LEU A 262 -9.56 -14.54 18.89
C LEU A 262 -10.73 -13.62 19.28
N CYS A 263 -10.48 -12.62 20.13
CA CYS A 263 -11.56 -11.81 20.70
C CYS A 263 -11.31 -10.29 20.64
N ASN A 264 -10.20 -9.87 20.04
CA ASN A 264 -9.77 -8.47 19.89
C ASN A 264 -9.62 -7.68 21.20
N SER A 265 -9.58 -8.35 22.36
CA SER A 265 -9.25 -7.68 23.62
C SER A 265 -7.77 -7.30 23.65
N VAL A 266 -7.49 -6.09 24.14
CA VAL A 266 -6.15 -5.54 24.23
C VAL A 266 -5.62 -5.67 25.66
N TYR A 267 -4.34 -6.01 25.78
CA TYR A 267 -3.63 -6.15 27.05
C TYR A 267 -2.26 -5.49 26.93
N HIS A 268 -1.64 -5.11 28.05
CA HIS A 268 -0.21 -4.82 28.03
C HIS A 268 0.58 -6.06 27.60
N GLN A 269 1.59 -5.86 26.76
CA GLN A 269 2.43 -6.92 26.23
C GLN A 269 3.11 -7.72 27.35
N GLN A 270 3.64 -7.01 28.35
CA GLN A 270 4.25 -7.62 29.54
C GLN A 270 3.24 -8.43 30.36
N CYS A 271 2.03 -7.92 30.57
CA CYS A 271 1.01 -8.64 31.33
C CYS A 271 0.53 -9.91 30.62
N LYS A 272 0.46 -9.92 29.29
CA LYS A 272 -0.11 -11.05 28.53
C LYS A 272 0.89 -12.17 28.27
N LYS A 273 2.19 -11.93 28.42
CA LYS A 273 3.27 -12.89 28.14
C LYS A 273 3.07 -14.19 28.95
N GLY A 274 2.86 -15.31 28.26
CA GLY A 274 2.64 -16.63 28.88
C GLY A 274 1.28 -16.83 29.56
N ILE A 275 0.36 -15.87 29.49
CA ILE A 275 -0.96 -15.95 30.14
C ILE A 275 -2.06 -16.15 29.09
N ALA A 276 -3.02 -17.04 29.31
CA ALA A 276 -4.17 -17.20 28.42
C ALA A 276 -5.10 -15.96 28.42
N CYS A 277 -5.82 -15.71 27.32
CA CYS A 277 -6.76 -14.59 27.27
C CYS A 277 -7.96 -14.83 28.18
N ARG A 278 -8.13 -14.00 29.23
CA ARG A 278 -9.23 -14.10 30.20
C ARG A 278 -10.61 -14.03 29.55
N LYS A 279 -10.81 -13.15 28.56
CA LYS A 279 -12.10 -13.03 27.85
C LYS A 279 -12.43 -14.29 27.05
N CYS A 280 -11.46 -14.86 26.34
CA CYS A 280 -11.64 -16.14 25.64
C CYS A 280 -11.98 -17.26 26.61
N SER A 281 -11.25 -17.39 27.74
CA SER A 281 -11.56 -18.39 28.76
C SER A 281 -12.99 -18.26 29.31
N ARG A 282 -13.45 -17.03 29.58
CA ARG A 282 -14.84 -16.78 30.01
C ARG A 282 -15.86 -17.17 28.93
N LYS A 283 -15.59 -16.87 27.65
CA LYS A 283 -16.46 -17.26 26.53
C LYS A 283 -16.56 -18.78 26.38
N THR A 284 -15.42 -19.48 26.41
CA THR A 284 -15.38 -20.95 26.30
C THR A 284 -16.11 -21.62 27.47
N ALA A 285 -15.89 -21.14 28.71
CA ALA A 285 -16.58 -21.68 29.88
C ALA A 285 -18.11 -21.53 29.79
N ARG A 286 -18.60 -20.38 29.31
CA ARG A 286 -20.04 -20.14 29.09
C ARG A 286 -20.61 -21.06 28.01
N ALA A 287 -19.92 -21.18 26.87
CA ALA A 287 -20.35 -22.07 25.80
C ALA A 287 -20.44 -23.53 26.26
N LEU A 288 -19.47 -24.02 27.03
CA LEU A 288 -19.49 -25.39 27.57
C LEU A 288 -20.65 -25.64 28.55
N GLN A 289 -21.08 -24.62 29.29
CA GLN A 289 -22.25 -24.72 30.18
C GLN A 289 -23.56 -24.78 29.39
N GLU A 290 -23.65 -24.11 28.24
CA GLU A 290 -24.82 -24.12 27.37
C GLU A 290 -25.03 -25.46 26.64
N PHE A 291 -23.96 -26.25 26.40
CA PHE A 291 -24.05 -27.59 25.79
C PHE A 291 -24.35 -28.73 26.79
N GLN A 292 -24.41 -28.43 28.09
CA GLN A 292 -24.72 -29.40 29.15
C GLN A 292 -26.20 -29.36 29.60
N ILE A 293 -27.03 -28.58 28.89
CA ILE A 293 -28.48 -28.43 29.07
C ILE A 293 -29.15 -28.95 27.80
#